data_AF-A0A6J6MT73-F1
#
_entry.id   AF-A0A6J6MT73-F1
#
_cell.length_a   1.000
_cell.length_b   1.000
_cell.length_c   1.000
_cell.angle_alpha   90.00
_cell.angle_beta   90.00
_cell.angle_gamma   90.00
#
_symmetry.space_group_name_H-M   'P 1'
#
loop_
_entity.id
_entity.type
_entity.pdbx_description
1 polymer ?
#
loop_
_entity_poly.entity_id
_entity_poly.type
_entity_poly.pdbx_seq_one_letter_code
_entity_poly.pdbx_strand_id
1 'polypeptide(L)'
;MCHNFAGQGGALTQGKYAPTLMGVEPKYIYEALITGPQAMPVFSDKTISPAEKLSLIKWIKSAENEPNLGGATMGRIGPVTEGLLAWVLGIGLLIGIAVWLTTKAR
;
A
#
# COMPACT_ATOMS: atom_id res chain seq x y z
N MET A 1 6.88 -3.49 -9.29
CA MET A 1 5.87 -2.48 -8.91
C MET A 1 6.44 -1.61 -7.79
N CYS A 2 6.56 -0.28 -7.96
CA CYS A 2 7.22 0.59 -6.97
C CYS A 2 6.27 1.07 -5.87
N HIS A 3 5.06 1.52 -6.21
CA HIS A 3 4.10 2.10 -5.25
C HIS A 3 3.05 1.11 -4.71
N ASN A 4 3.28 -0.20 -4.90
CA ASN A 4 2.29 -1.28 -4.74
C ASN A 4 0.99 -1.06 -5.56
N PHE A 5 0.04 -1.99 -5.46
CA PHE A 5 -1.21 -1.92 -6.20
C PHE A 5 -2.17 -0.85 -5.64
N ALA A 6 -2.20 -0.67 -4.33
CA ALA A 6 -3.04 0.31 -3.63
C ALA A 6 -2.37 1.70 -3.50
N GLY A 7 -1.25 1.95 -4.17
CA GLY A 7 -0.52 3.22 -4.11
C GLY A 7 0.09 3.54 -2.75
N GLN A 8 0.32 2.56 -1.87
CA GLN A 8 0.85 2.81 -0.51
C GLN A 8 2.38 2.99 -0.48
N GLY A 9 3.08 2.74 -1.59
CA GLY A 9 4.53 2.78 -1.65
C GLY A 9 5.18 1.40 -1.63
N GLY A 10 6.50 1.38 -1.47
CA GLY A 10 7.27 0.13 -1.48
C GLY A 10 8.76 0.34 -1.27
N ALA A 11 9.45 -0.71 -0.82
CA ALA A 11 10.90 -0.67 -0.68
C ALA A 11 11.59 -0.73 -2.05
N LEU A 12 12.67 0.04 -2.21
CA LEU A 12 13.54 0.03 -3.37
C LEU A 12 14.95 -0.42 -2.97
N THR A 13 15.81 -0.64 -3.96
CA THR A 13 17.21 -1.02 -3.73
C THR A 13 17.99 0.13 -3.08
N GLN A 14 19.10 -0.19 -2.42
CA GLN A 14 20.02 0.80 -1.85
C GLN A 14 19.36 1.69 -0.77
N GLY A 15 18.48 1.12 0.06
CA GLY A 15 17.83 1.84 1.18
C GLY A 15 16.81 2.90 0.76
N LYS A 16 16.50 2.99 -0.54
CA LYS A 16 15.52 3.90 -1.10
C LYS A 16 14.11 3.33 -0.93
N TYR A 17 13.09 4.17 -1.04
CA TYR A 17 11.69 3.74 -1.00
C TYR A 17 10.81 4.61 -1.89
N ALA A 18 9.77 3.99 -2.45
CA ALA A 18 8.70 4.68 -3.13
C ALA A 18 7.69 5.18 -2.08
N PRO A 19 7.39 6.49 -2.03
CA PRO A 19 6.44 7.03 -1.05
C PRO A 19 4.99 6.64 -1.36
N THR A 20 4.08 6.86 -0.41
CA THR A 20 2.63 6.72 -0.65
C THR A 20 2.13 7.78 -1.64
N LEU A 21 1.16 7.39 -2.47
CA LEU A 21 0.45 8.27 -3.39
C LEU A 21 -0.87 8.79 -2.78
N MET A 22 -1.27 8.27 -1.62
CA MET A 22 -2.49 8.69 -0.92
C MET A 22 -2.30 10.08 -0.29
N GLY A 23 -3.33 10.93 -0.36
CA GLY A 23 -3.29 12.29 0.17
C GLY A 23 -2.42 13.27 -0.62
N VAL A 24 -1.80 12.84 -1.73
CA VAL A 24 -0.94 13.70 -2.55
C VAL A 24 -1.76 14.48 -3.57
N GLU A 25 -1.58 15.80 -3.67
CA GLU A 25 -2.32 16.59 -4.67
C GLU A 25 -1.98 16.16 -6.11
N PRO A 26 -2.96 16.14 -7.03
CA PRO A 26 -2.76 15.77 -8.44
C PRO A 26 -1.59 16.45 -9.14
N LYS A 27 -1.35 17.74 -8.84
CA LYS A 27 -0.26 18.53 -9.43
C LYS A 27 1.12 17.94 -9.08
N TYR A 28 1.33 17.51 -7.84
CA TYR A 28 2.60 16.94 -7.38
C TYR A 28 2.82 15.54 -7.97
N ILE A 29 1.75 14.78 -8.19
CA ILE A 29 1.85 13.50 -8.90
C ILE A 29 2.28 13.74 -10.35
N TYR A 30 1.69 14.74 -11.02
CA TYR A 30 2.08 15.10 -12.38
C TYR A 30 3.54 15.57 -12.47
N GLU A 31 3.97 16.43 -11.55
CA GLU A 31 5.35 16.90 -11.42
C GLU A 31 6.32 15.74 -11.20
N ALA A 32 5.98 14.77 -10.35
CA ALA A 32 6.80 13.58 -10.12
C ALA A 32 6.96 12.73 -11.40
N LEU A 33 5.91 12.63 -12.23
CA LEU A 33 5.99 11.90 -13.51
C LEU A 33 6.97 12.55 -14.49
N ILE A 34 7.04 13.89 -14.53
CA ILE A 34 7.93 14.62 -15.45
C ILE A 34 9.34 14.83 -14.91
N THR A 35 9.52 14.87 -13.59
CA THR A 35 10.83 15.09 -12.95
C THR A 35 11.56 13.79 -12.62
N GLY A 36 10.84 12.70 -12.37
CA GLY A 36 11.43 11.40 -12.01
C GLY A 36 12.27 11.46 -10.73
N PRO A 37 11.70 11.79 -9.56
CA PRO A 37 12.48 11.95 -8.34
C PRO A 37 13.12 10.63 -7.90
N GLN A 38 14.32 10.73 -7.31
CA GLN A 38 15.03 9.65 -6.63
C GLN A 38 15.44 8.47 -7.55
N ALA A 39 14.64 7.41 -7.67
CA ALA A 39 14.88 6.30 -8.61
C ALA A 39 13.67 6.06 -9.53
N MET A 40 12.69 6.97 -9.47
CA MET A 40 11.57 6.97 -10.39
C MET A 40 12.07 7.41 -11.77
N PRO A 41 11.79 6.67 -12.84
CA PRO A 41 12.15 7.08 -14.19
C PRO A 41 11.34 8.32 -14.60
N VAL A 42 11.91 9.11 -15.51
CA VAL A 42 11.20 10.23 -16.12
C VAL A 42 10.21 9.69 -17.16
N PHE A 43 8.93 10.01 -17.01
CA PHE A 43 7.88 9.66 -17.96
C PHE A 43 7.70 10.79 -18.97
N SER A 44 8.52 10.77 -20.03
CA SER A 44 8.47 11.76 -21.10
C SER A 44 7.17 11.67 -21.90
N ASP A 45 6.78 12.77 -22.55
CA ASP A 45 5.56 12.83 -23.39
C ASP A 45 5.61 11.93 -24.64
N LYS A 46 6.80 11.40 -24.98
CA LYS A 46 6.97 10.39 -26.03
C LYS A 46 6.58 8.99 -25.56
N THR A 47 6.64 8.74 -24.26
CA THR A 47 6.36 7.43 -23.64
C THR A 47 4.95 7.38 -23.07
N ILE A 48 4.54 8.45 -22.39
CA ILE A 48 3.19 8.61 -21.82
C ILE A 48 2.73 10.02 -22.16
N SER A 49 1.69 10.14 -22.98
CA SER A 49 1.12 11.42 -23.37
C SER A 49 0.56 12.18 -22.17
N PRO A 50 0.41 13.51 -22.25
CA PRO A 50 -0.21 14.31 -21.19
C PRO A 50 -1.62 13.80 -20.80
N ALA A 51 -2.41 13.35 -21.76
CA ALA A 51 -3.73 12.78 -21.52
C ALA A 51 -3.69 11.46 -20.72
N GLU A 52 -2.70 10.60 -21.02
CA GLU A 52 -2.50 9.36 -20.27
C GLU A 52 -1.99 9.63 -18.85
N LYS A 53 -1.12 10.64 -18.65
CA LYS A 53 -0.69 11.07 -17.31
C LYS A 53 -1.87 11.51 -16.45
N LEU A 54 -2.77 12.33 -17.02
CA LEU A 54 -3.99 12.74 -16.33
C LEU A 54 -4.92 11.56 -16.03
N SER A 55 -4.99 10.58 -16.93
CA SER A 55 -5.78 9.36 -16.74
C SER A 55 -5.22 8.49 -15.61
N LEU A 56 -3.90 8.36 -15.49
CA LEU A 56 -3.23 7.69 -14.37
C LEU A 56 -3.53 8.37 -13.04
N ILE A 57 -3.44 9.70 -13.00
CA ILE A 57 -3.76 10.47 -11.79
C ILE A 57 -5.22 10.29 -11.40
N LYS A 58 -6.14 10.30 -12.37
CA LYS A 58 -7.56 10.02 -12.13
C LYS A 58 -7.77 8.62 -11.54
N TRP A 59 -7.07 7.61 -12.04
CA TRP A 59 -7.12 6.26 -11.49
C TRP A 59 -6.60 6.21 -10.04
N ILE A 60 -5.46 6.86 -9.75
CA ILE A 60 -4.91 6.94 -8.38
C ILE A 60 -5.93 7.57 -7.43
N LYS A 61 -6.57 8.68 -7.84
CA LYS A 61 -7.60 9.35 -7.04
C LYS A 61 -8.88 8.55 -6.89
N SER A 62 -9.22 7.72 -7.87
CA SER A 62 -10.32 6.76 -7.72
C SER A 62 -9.97 5.72 -6.67
N ALA A 63 -8.77 5.13 -6.75
CA ALA A 63 -8.31 4.10 -5.82
C ALA A 63 -8.18 4.60 -4.38
N GLU A 64 -7.80 5.87 -4.19
CA GLU A 64 -7.73 6.54 -2.89
C GLU A 64 -9.10 6.69 -2.23
N ASN A 65 -10.15 6.93 -3.02
CA ASN A 65 -11.52 7.10 -2.52
C ASN A 65 -12.31 5.78 -2.45
N GLU A 66 -11.72 4.67 -2.88
CA GLU A 66 -12.39 3.37 -2.89
C GLU A 66 -12.62 2.89 -1.45
N PRO A 67 -13.88 2.56 -1.06
CA PRO A 67 -14.19 2.08 0.27
C PRO A 67 -13.46 0.77 0.59
N ASN A 68 -13.19 0.59 1.89
CA ASN A 68 -12.52 -0.59 2.38
C ASN A 68 -13.54 -1.72 2.58
N LEU A 69 -13.58 -2.64 1.62
CA LEU A 69 -14.41 -3.84 1.69
C LEU A 69 -13.67 -4.93 2.48
N GLY A 70 -14.34 -5.57 3.43
CA GLY A 70 -13.76 -6.68 4.21
C GLY A 70 -13.19 -6.31 5.58
N GLY A 71 -13.43 -5.10 6.08
CA GLY A 71 -13.09 -4.68 7.45
C GLY A 71 -11.84 -3.80 7.52
N ALA A 72 -11.02 -4.03 8.55
CA ALA A 72 -9.82 -3.22 8.78
C ALA A 72 -8.80 -3.39 7.64
N THR A 73 -8.28 -2.28 7.13
CA THR A 73 -7.42 -2.27 5.93
C THR A 73 -6.00 -2.77 6.15
N MET A 74 -5.56 -2.80 7.40
CA MET A 74 -4.18 -3.07 7.80
C MET A 74 -3.15 -2.35 6.92
N GLY A 75 -3.45 -1.10 6.55
CA GLY A 75 -2.58 -0.24 5.73
C GLY A 75 -2.58 -0.53 4.23
N ARG A 76 -3.38 -1.48 3.72
CA ARG A 76 -3.44 -1.89 2.29
C ARG A 76 -2.07 -2.30 1.73
N ILE A 77 -1.18 -2.80 2.59
CA ILE A 77 0.16 -3.30 2.24
C ILE A 77 0.06 -4.75 1.72
N GLY A 78 -0.99 -5.47 2.13
CA GLY A 78 -1.36 -6.80 1.65
C GLY A 78 -1.01 -7.91 2.65
N PRO A 79 -0.65 -9.11 2.16
CA PRO A 79 -0.68 -10.33 2.97
C PRO A 79 0.37 -10.37 4.09
N VAL A 80 1.41 -9.54 4.03
CA VAL A 80 2.46 -9.51 5.06
C VAL A 80 1.90 -8.95 6.37
N THR A 81 1.25 -7.79 6.32
CA THR A 81 0.66 -7.16 7.51
C THR A 81 -0.53 -7.97 8.03
N GLU A 82 -1.37 -8.46 7.12
CA GLU A 82 -2.50 -9.33 7.45
C GLU A 82 -2.04 -10.65 8.10
N GLY A 83 -1.01 -11.29 7.52
CA GLY A 83 -0.43 -12.53 8.02
C GLY A 83 0.20 -12.37 9.39
N LEU A 84 0.92 -11.27 9.63
CA LEU A 84 1.50 -10.98 10.95
C LEU A 84 0.41 -10.87 12.03
N LEU A 85 -0.70 -10.18 11.72
CA LEU A 85 -1.81 -10.05 12.66
C LEU A 85 -2.54 -11.37 12.88
N ALA A 86 -2.80 -12.11 11.80
CA ALA A 86 -3.41 -13.43 11.89
C ALA A 86 -2.53 -14.37 12.73
N TRP A 87 -1.22 -14.28 12.61
CA TRP A 87 -0.29 -15.07 13.40
C TRP A 87 -0.30 -14.65 14.87
N VAL A 88 -0.12 -13.37 15.19
CA VAL A 88 -0.05 -12.88 16.57
C VAL A 88 -1.41 -13.01 17.28
N LEU A 89 -2.48 -12.49 16.68
CA LEU A 89 -3.80 -12.46 17.30
C LEU A 89 -4.53 -13.79 17.13
N GLY A 90 -4.49 -14.39 15.95
CA GLY A 90 -5.18 -15.66 15.69
C GLY A 90 -4.55 -16.80 16.50
N ILE A 91 -3.26 -17.04 16.33
CA ILE A 91 -2.58 -18.13 17.07
C ILE A 91 -2.47 -17.79 18.56
N GLY A 92 -2.17 -16.53 18.91
CA GLY A 92 -2.13 -16.10 20.30
C GLY A 92 -3.47 -16.32 21.03
N LEU A 93 -4.60 -16.02 20.39
CA LEU A 93 -5.93 -16.29 20.93
C LEU A 93 -6.19 -17.79 21.10
N LEU A 94 -5.83 -18.61 20.11
CA LEU A 94 -6.00 -20.06 20.19
C LEU A 94 -5.18 -20.67 21.34
N ILE A 95 -3.92 -20.24 21.51
CA ILE A 95 -3.07 -20.66 22.63
C ILE A 95 -3.68 -20.20 23.96
N GLY A 96 -4.14 -18.95 24.05
CA GLY A 96 -4.77 -18.41 25.26
C GLY A 96 -6.01 -19.20 25.67
N ILE A 97 -6.86 -19.56 24.71
CA ILE A 97 -8.04 -20.41 24.94
C ILE A 97 -7.60 -21.81 25.41
N ALA A 98 -6.61 -22.42 24.79
CA ALA A 98 -6.12 -23.74 25.19
C ALA A 98 -5.62 -23.74 26.65
N VAL A 99 -4.79 -22.77 27.03
CA VAL A 99 -4.29 -22.63 28.41
C VAL A 99 -5.42 -22.36 29.39
N TRP A 100 -6.39 -21.50 29.05
CA TRP A 100 -7.54 -21.22 29.89
C TRP A 100 -8.39 -22.47 30.15
N LEU A 101 -8.65 -23.28 29.12
CA LEU A 101 -9.39 -24.52 29.26
C LEU A 101 -8.64 -25.53 30.13
N THR A 102 -7.33 -25.71 29.94
CA THR A 102 -6.52 -26.63 30.76
C THR A 102 -6.45 -26.19 32.22
N THR A 103 -6.30 -24.88 32.48
CA THR A 103 -6.25 -24.36 33.85
C THR A 103 -7.58 -24.47 34.58
N LYS A 104 -8.71 -24.37 33.87
CA LYS A 104 -10.06 -24.55 34.44
C LYS A 104 -10.45 -26.02 34.64
N ALA A 105 -9.81 -26.94 33.93
CA ALA A 105 -10.04 -28.39 34.04
C ALA A 105 -9.29 -29.04 35.22
N ARG A 106 -8.39 -28.29 35.87
CA ARG A 106 -7.71 -28.66 37.11
C ARG A 106 -8.50 -28.17 38.31
#